data_AF-A0A318UHS7-F1
#
_entry.id   AF-A0A318UHS7-F1
#
_cell.length_a   1.000
_cell.length_b   1.000
_cell.length_c   1.000
_cell.angle_alpha   90.00
_cell.angle_beta   90.00
_cell.angle_gamma   90.00
#
_symmetry.space_group_name_H-M   'P 1'
#
loop_
_entity.id
_entity.type
_entity.pdbx_description
1 polymer ?
#
loop_
_entity_poly.entity_id
_entity_poly.type
_entity_poly.pdbx_seq_one_letter_code
_entity_poly.pdbx_strand_id
1 'polypeptide(L)'
;MKRVLLTLVILSATLVKLSAQTKKNAPVSALVMTNGKKVYNQYCLSCHMADGGGVQNMNPPLSKTSYVTGDKTRLIKVILNGFSESVEIDGETYTNVMAPHNFLKDQEIADVLSYIRNSFGNKSGGVSALEVKNVRARNKK
;
A
#
# COMPACT_ATOMS: atom_id res chain seq x y z
N MET A 1 48.44 34.32 48.88
CA MET A 1 47.79 35.06 47.77
C MET A 1 47.80 34.19 46.52
N LYS A 2 46.61 33.97 45.91
CA LYS A 2 46.35 33.45 44.54
C LYS A 2 46.71 31.98 44.29
N ARG A 3 45.88 31.12 43.71
CA ARG A 3 44.44 31.00 43.44
C ARG A 3 44.33 29.58 42.86
N VAL A 4 43.57 28.70 43.51
CA VAL A 4 43.29 27.33 43.05
C VAL A 4 42.46 27.42 41.77
N LEU A 5 42.96 26.89 40.65
CA LEU A 5 42.21 26.79 39.41
C LEU A 5 41.49 25.43 39.38
N LEU A 6 40.27 25.42 39.90
CA LEU A 6 39.34 24.29 39.82
C LEU A 6 38.71 24.31 38.41
N THR A 7 39.23 23.53 37.47
CA THR A 7 38.57 23.34 36.17
C THR A 7 37.46 22.31 36.33
N LEU A 8 36.22 22.77 36.50
CA LEU A 8 35.01 21.96 36.34
C LEU A 8 34.92 21.49 34.89
N VAL A 9 35.17 20.20 34.65
CA VAL A 9 34.77 19.53 33.41
C VAL A 9 33.28 19.23 33.55
N ILE A 10 32.45 20.10 32.97
CA ILE A 10 31.01 19.89 32.83
C ILE A 10 30.84 18.76 31.80
N LEU A 11 30.65 17.54 32.29
CA LEU A 11 30.26 16.40 31.46
C LEU A 11 28.79 16.61 31.07
N SER A 12 28.55 17.42 30.04
CA SER A 12 27.24 17.55 29.41
C SER A 12 26.89 16.22 28.77
N ALA A 13 26.11 15.41 29.48
CA ALA A 13 25.45 14.23 28.94
C ALA A 13 24.49 14.68 27.83
N THR A 14 25.00 14.75 26.60
CA THR A 14 24.19 14.96 25.40
C THR A 14 23.30 13.74 25.25
N LEU A 15 22.02 13.92 25.59
CA LEU A 15 20.93 13.04 25.20
C LEU A 15 21.06 12.73 23.70
N VAL A 16 21.48 11.52 23.38
CA VAL A 16 21.33 10.96 22.03
C VAL A 16 19.83 10.89 21.78
N LYS A 17 19.28 11.95 21.16
CA LYS A 17 17.95 11.91 20.56
C LYS A 17 18.03 10.85 19.47
N LEU A 18 17.58 9.65 19.80
CA LEU A 18 17.32 8.59 18.84
C LEU A 18 16.19 9.10 17.94
N SER A 19 16.56 9.85 16.91
CA SER A 19 15.65 10.27 15.86
C SER A 19 15.15 8.99 15.22
N ALA A 20 13.92 8.59 15.56
CA ALA A 20 13.18 7.56 14.86
C ALA A 20 12.94 8.10 13.45
N GLN A 21 13.96 7.94 12.61
CA GLN A 21 13.93 8.40 11.24
C GLN A 21 12.88 7.57 10.52
N THR A 22 11.80 8.27 10.21
CA THR A 22 10.66 7.81 9.42
C THR A 22 11.18 7.22 8.11
N LYS A 23 11.33 5.88 8.04
CA LYS A 23 11.56 5.15 6.78
C LYS A 23 10.29 5.25 5.93
N LYS A 24 10.08 6.42 5.32
CA LYS A 24 8.88 6.70 4.51
C LYS A 24 8.88 5.96 3.17
N ASN A 25 9.97 5.31 2.77
CA ASN A 25 10.12 4.63 1.47
C ASN A 25 11.08 3.43 1.52
N ALA A 26 10.94 2.53 2.50
CA ALA A 26 11.66 1.25 2.39
C ALA A 26 11.08 0.46 1.20
N PRO A 27 11.93 -0.19 0.37
CA PRO A 27 11.45 -1.06 -0.69
C PRO A 27 10.57 -2.16 -0.11
N VAL A 28 9.48 -2.50 -0.82
CA VAL A 28 8.61 -3.62 -0.44
C VAL A 28 9.45 -4.89 -0.41
N SER A 29 9.33 -5.68 0.67
CA SER A 29 10.16 -6.88 0.85
C SER A 29 9.83 -7.95 -0.20
N ALA A 30 10.82 -8.77 -0.55
CA ALA A 30 10.62 -9.87 -1.51
C ALA A 30 9.54 -10.86 -1.07
N LEU A 31 9.38 -11.08 0.23
CA LEU A 31 8.32 -11.92 0.79
C LEU A 31 6.93 -11.34 0.52
N VAL A 32 6.75 -10.04 0.75
CA VAL A 32 5.50 -9.33 0.45
C VAL A 32 5.18 -9.43 -1.05
N MET A 33 6.17 -9.23 -1.92
CA MET A 33 5.98 -9.39 -3.37
C MET A 33 5.59 -10.82 -3.76
N THR A 34 6.22 -11.82 -3.16
CA THR A 34 5.93 -13.24 -3.43
C THR A 34 4.52 -13.63 -2.99
N ASN A 35 4.13 -13.24 -1.77
CA ASN A 35 2.79 -13.51 -1.25
C ASN A 35 1.71 -12.75 -2.02
N GLY A 36 1.97 -11.47 -2.32
CA GLY A 36 1.05 -10.64 -3.09
C GLY A 36 0.82 -11.19 -4.49
N LYS A 37 1.86 -11.71 -5.15
CA LYS A 37 1.73 -12.39 -6.45
C LYS A 37 0.87 -13.66 -6.36
N LYS A 38 0.98 -14.45 -5.29
CA LYS A 38 0.13 -15.64 -5.09
C LYS A 38 -1.35 -15.24 -4.99
N VAL A 39 -1.66 -14.24 -4.18
CA VAL A 39 -3.04 -13.71 -4.04
C VAL A 39 -3.52 -13.14 -5.38
N TYR A 40 -2.67 -12.40 -6.09
CA TYR A 40 -2.98 -11.85 -7.41
C TYR A 40 -3.37 -12.94 -8.41
N ASN A 41 -2.54 -13.99 -8.52
CA ASN A 41 -2.78 -15.10 -9.44
C ASN A 41 -4.08 -15.84 -9.12
N GLN A 42 -4.44 -15.92 -7.84
CA GLN A 42 -5.61 -16.66 -7.40
C GLN A 42 -6.92 -15.87 -7.60
N TYR A 43 -6.91 -14.56 -7.38
CA TYR A 43 -8.14 -13.77 -7.28
C TYR A 43 -8.27 -12.62 -8.29
N CYS A 44 -7.15 -12.13 -8.83
CA CYS A 44 -7.14 -10.89 -9.63
C CYS A 44 -6.82 -11.14 -11.11
N LEU A 45 -6.00 -12.16 -11.40
CA LEU A 45 -5.41 -12.41 -12.72
C LEU A 45 -6.46 -12.64 -13.81
N SER A 46 -7.56 -13.34 -13.50
CA SER A 46 -8.61 -13.65 -14.49
C SER A 46 -9.26 -12.41 -15.09
N CYS A 47 -9.30 -11.29 -14.34
CA CYS A 47 -9.92 -10.04 -14.79
C CYS A 47 -8.90 -8.98 -15.18
N HIS A 48 -7.81 -8.85 -14.42
CA HIS A 48 -6.80 -7.81 -14.63
C HIS A 48 -5.62 -8.24 -15.51
N MET A 49 -5.59 -9.51 -15.94
CA MET A 49 -4.61 -10.10 -16.86
C MET A 49 -3.20 -10.23 -16.29
N ALA A 50 -2.37 -11.09 -16.88
CA ALA A 50 -1.04 -11.38 -16.35
C ALA A 50 -0.10 -10.16 -16.33
N ASP A 51 -0.31 -9.21 -17.23
CA ASP A 51 0.44 -7.96 -17.37
C ASP A 51 -0.21 -6.78 -16.64
N GLY A 52 -1.35 -6.98 -15.97
CA GLY A 52 -2.10 -5.92 -15.32
C GLY A 52 -2.82 -4.98 -16.29
N GLY A 53 -2.94 -5.31 -17.58
CA GLY A 53 -3.54 -4.47 -18.60
C GLY A 53 -5.07 -4.41 -18.58
N GLY A 54 -5.73 -5.34 -17.88
CA GLY A 54 -7.19 -5.42 -17.87
C GLY A 54 -7.81 -5.74 -19.23
N VAL A 55 -9.05 -5.32 -19.44
CA VAL A 55 -9.81 -5.47 -20.68
C VAL A 55 -10.54 -4.17 -20.94
N GLN A 56 -10.27 -3.54 -22.09
CA GLN A 56 -10.84 -2.24 -22.45
C GLN A 56 -12.37 -2.21 -22.26
N ASN A 57 -12.88 -1.15 -21.65
CA ASN A 57 -14.30 -0.92 -21.30
C ASN A 57 -14.94 -1.96 -20.35
N MET A 58 -14.23 -3.02 -19.96
CA MET A 58 -14.75 -4.07 -19.08
C MET A 58 -14.04 -4.06 -17.72
N ASN A 59 -12.74 -4.32 -17.69
CA ASN A 59 -11.92 -4.41 -16.48
C ASN A 59 -10.78 -3.39 -16.54
N PRO A 60 -10.59 -2.53 -15.53
CA PRO A 60 -9.58 -1.49 -15.61
C PRO A 60 -8.14 -2.03 -15.57
N PRO A 61 -7.19 -1.34 -16.23
CA PRO A 61 -5.78 -1.61 -16.05
C PRO A 61 -5.35 -1.29 -14.62
N LEU A 62 -4.35 -2.02 -14.14
CA LEU A 62 -3.69 -1.77 -12.86
C LEU A 62 -2.38 -1.00 -13.02
N SER A 63 -1.88 -0.84 -14.25
CA SER A 63 -0.68 -0.07 -14.56
C SER A 63 -0.96 1.43 -14.53
N LYS A 64 -0.28 2.15 -13.64
CA LYS A 64 -0.19 3.63 -13.58
C LYS A 64 -1.51 4.39 -13.45
N THR A 65 -2.60 3.74 -13.04
CA THR A 65 -3.86 4.43 -12.79
C THR A 65 -3.82 5.26 -11.51
N SER A 66 -4.63 6.31 -11.44
CA SER A 66 -4.76 7.14 -10.22
C SER A 66 -5.30 6.32 -9.05
N TYR A 67 -6.12 5.30 -9.31
CA TYR A 67 -6.63 4.37 -8.30
C TYR A 67 -5.50 3.56 -7.67
N VAL A 68 -4.60 3.01 -8.48
CA VAL A 68 -3.50 2.18 -7.98
C VAL A 68 -2.40 3.02 -7.34
N THR A 69 -2.00 4.14 -7.94
CA THR A 69 -0.83 4.91 -7.51
C THR A 69 -1.13 5.97 -6.44
N GLY A 70 -2.39 6.42 -6.36
CA GLY A 70 -2.85 7.44 -5.43
C GLY A 70 -3.16 6.94 -4.01
N ASP A 71 -4.30 7.38 -3.48
CA ASP A 71 -4.73 7.12 -2.09
C ASP A 71 -4.93 5.62 -1.80
N LYS A 72 -4.14 5.12 -0.84
CA LYS A 72 -4.20 3.73 -0.37
C LYS A 72 -5.56 3.41 0.27
N THR A 73 -6.20 4.37 0.93
CA THR A 73 -7.52 4.16 1.56
C THR A 73 -8.58 3.84 0.52
N ARG A 74 -8.62 4.61 -0.58
CA ARG A 74 -9.49 4.34 -1.72
C ARG A 74 -9.25 2.93 -2.27
N LEU A 75 -7.99 2.59 -2.54
CA LEU A 75 -7.64 1.29 -3.12
C LEU A 75 -8.00 0.11 -2.19
N ILE A 76 -7.80 0.25 -0.88
CA ILE A 76 -8.22 -0.77 0.10
C ILE A 76 -9.75 -0.93 0.09
N LYS A 77 -10.51 0.16 0.04
CA LYS A 77 -11.98 0.10 -0.03
C LYS A 77 -12.47 -0.61 -1.28
N VAL A 78 -11.79 -0.45 -2.42
CA VAL A 78 -12.11 -1.20 -3.65
C VAL A 78 -12.00 -2.70 -3.42
N ILE A 79 -10.94 -3.19 -2.77
CA ILE A 79 -10.82 -4.62 -2.46
C ILE A 79 -11.92 -5.09 -1.50
N LEU A 80 -12.26 -4.27 -0.49
CA LEU A 80 -13.25 -4.65 0.52
C LEU A 80 -14.70 -4.63 -0.01
N ASN A 81 -15.01 -3.71 -0.92
CA ASN A 81 -16.39 -3.43 -1.33
C ASN A 81 -16.69 -3.86 -2.77
N GLY A 82 -15.66 -3.96 -3.62
CA GLY A 82 -15.84 -4.19 -5.04
C GLY A 82 -16.44 -2.98 -5.77
N PHE A 83 -16.95 -3.24 -6.97
CA PHE A 83 -17.76 -2.34 -7.79
C PHE A 83 -18.98 -3.10 -8.29
N SER A 84 -20.18 -2.63 -7.97
CA SER A 84 -21.44 -3.20 -8.47
C SER A 84 -22.00 -2.42 -9.66
N GLU A 85 -21.42 -1.26 -9.95
CA GLU A 85 -21.84 -0.33 -11.00
C GLU A 85 -20.61 0.08 -11.82
N SER A 86 -20.85 0.69 -12.97
CA SER A 86 -19.78 1.22 -13.81
C SER A 86 -18.92 2.23 -13.04
N VAL A 87 -17.61 2.17 -13.26
CA VAL A 87 -16.64 3.07 -12.63
C VAL A 87 -15.84 3.80 -13.71
N GLU A 88 -15.70 5.11 -13.56
CA GLU A 88 -14.81 5.92 -14.38
C GLU A 88 -13.43 5.99 -13.70
N ILE A 89 -12.39 5.64 -14.44
CA ILE A 89 -10.99 5.70 -13.99
C ILE A 89 -10.18 6.38 -15.09
N ASP A 90 -9.65 7.56 -14.75
CA ASP A 90 -8.74 8.33 -15.62
C ASP A 90 -9.33 8.62 -17.02
N GLY A 91 -10.64 8.89 -17.10
CA GLY A 91 -11.35 9.22 -18.34
C GLY A 91 -11.94 8.04 -19.10
N GLU A 92 -11.73 6.79 -18.64
CA GLU A 92 -12.33 5.59 -19.22
C GLU A 92 -13.36 4.95 -18.27
N THR A 93 -14.46 4.46 -18.82
CA THR A 93 -15.53 3.80 -18.07
C THR A 93 -15.43 2.29 -18.19
N TYR A 94 -15.50 1.60 -17.05
CA TYR A 94 -15.45 0.15 -16.95
C TYR A 94 -16.73 -0.39 -16.33
N THR A 95 -17.34 -1.40 -16.94
CA THR A 95 -18.71 -1.82 -16.61
C THR A 95 -18.81 -3.18 -15.91
N ASN A 96 -17.73 -3.97 -15.84
CA ASN A 96 -17.81 -5.25 -15.15
C ASN A 96 -17.86 -5.08 -13.63
N VAL A 97 -18.65 -5.96 -13.01
CA VAL A 97 -18.70 -6.06 -11.55
C VAL A 97 -17.36 -6.59 -11.03
N MET A 98 -16.76 -5.87 -10.11
CA MET A 98 -15.65 -6.35 -9.30
C MET A 98 -16.23 -6.88 -7.99
N ALA A 99 -16.18 -8.20 -7.77
CA ALA A 99 -16.66 -8.77 -6.52
C ALA A 99 -15.84 -8.27 -5.31
N PRO A 100 -16.46 -8.06 -4.13
CA PRO A 100 -15.73 -7.76 -2.91
C PRO A 100 -14.87 -8.95 -2.49
N HIS A 101 -13.63 -8.68 -2.08
CA HIS A 101 -12.69 -9.66 -1.54
C HIS A 101 -12.49 -9.48 -0.03
N ASN A 102 -13.54 -9.08 0.68
CA ASN A 102 -13.50 -8.82 2.12
C ASN A 102 -13.24 -10.08 2.97
N PHE A 103 -13.35 -11.28 2.41
CA PHE A 103 -12.97 -12.54 3.04
C PHE A 103 -11.46 -12.72 3.20
N LEU A 104 -10.65 -11.98 2.42
CA LEU A 104 -9.19 -11.99 2.57
C LEU A 104 -8.78 -11.35 3.90
N LYS A 105 -7.75 -11.91 4.53
CA LYS A 105 -7.14 -11.36 5.74
C LYS A 105 -6.46 -10.04 5.43
N ASP A 106 -6.28 -9.20 6.46
CA ASP A 106 -5.63 -7.89 6.31
C ASP A 106 -4.23 -7.98 5.70
N GLN A 107 -3.48 -9.03 6.05
CA GLN A 107 -2.15 -9.27 5.48
C GLN A 107 -2.20 -9.66 4.00
N GLU A 108 -3.19 -10.46 3.58
CA GLU A 108 -3.33 -10.88 2.18
C GLU A 108 -3.69 -9.69 1.28
N ILE A 109 -4.58 -8.82 1.76
CA ILE A 109 -4.91 -7.56 1.08
C ILE A 109 -3.69 -6.62 1.03
N ALA A 110 -2.96 -6.49 2.13
CA ALA A 110 -1.76 -5.66 2.18
C ALA A 110 -0.68 -6.16 1.19
N ASP A 111 -0.49 -7.47 1.11
CA ASP A 111 0.49 -8.09 0.23
C ASP A 111 0.10 -7.91 -1.25
N VAL A 112 -1.15 -8.20 -1.63
CA VAL A 112 -1.60 -8.06 -3.03
C VAL A 112 -1.59 -6.60 -3.50
N LEU A 113 -2.02 -5.67 -2.65
CA LEU A 113 -1.99 -4.25 -3.01
C LEU A 113 -0.56 -3.71 -3.10
N SER A 114 0.35 -4.18 -2.25
CA SER A 114 1.77 -3.84 -2.35
C SER A 114 2.39 -4.39 -3.63
N TYR A 115 2.06 -5.63 -4.00
CA TYR A 115 2.47 -6.25 -5.27
C TYR A 115 1.97 -5.43 -6.47
N ILE A 116 0.68 -5.13 -6.54
CA ILE A 116 0.07 -4.34 -7.63
C ILE A 116 0.74 -2.97 -7.76
N ARG A 117 0.95 -2.28 -6.62
CA ARG A 117 1.58 -0.95 -6.57
C ARG A 117 3.07 -0.93 -6.93
N ASN A 118 3.71 -2.09 -7.07
CA ASN A 118 5.12 -2.23 -7.44
C ASN A 118 5.32 -3.19 -8.64
N SER A 119 4.26 -3.49 -9.38
CA SER A 119 4.25 -4.33 -10.58
C SER A 119 3.68 -3.54 -11.75
N PHE A 120 3.71 -4.11 -12.97
CA PHE A 120 3.06 -3.53 -14.15
C PHE A 120 3.57 -2.10 -14.48
N GLY A 121 4.84 -1.85 -14.16
CA GLY A 121 5.47 -0.52 -14.33
C GLY A 121 5.17 0.48 -13.20
N ASN A 122 4.43 0.08 -12.16
CA ASN A 122 4.22 0.89 -10.95
C ASN A 122 5.46 0.89 -10.05
N LYS A 123 5.70 2.02 -9.38
CA LYS A 123 6.76 2.21 -8.38
C LYS A 123 6.21 3.04 -7.22
N SER A 124 5.17 2.53 -6.58
CA SER A 124 4.45 3.22 -5.50
C SER A 124 4.66 2.52 -4.17
N GLY A 125 4.76 3.27 -3.07
CA GLY A 125 4.96 2.69 -1.73
C GLY A 125 3.91 1.62 -1.38
N GLY A 126 4.29 0.64 -0.56
CA GLY A 126 3.43 -0.48 -0.18
C GLY A 126 2.24 -0.12 0.71
N VAL A 127 1.38 -1.10 0.92
CA VAL A 127 0.25 -1.10 1.85
C VAL A 127 0.59 -2.04 3.01
N SER A 128 0.40 -1.59 4.25
CA SER A 128 0.60 -2.43 5.44
C SER A 128 -0.70 -3.06 5.93
N ALA A 129 -0.60 -4.21 6.62
CA ALA A 129 -1.77 -4.86 7.22
C ALA A 129 -2.49 -3.97 8.25
N LEU A 130 -1.74 -3.10 8.97
CA LEU A 130 -2.32 -2.13 9.89
C LEU A 130 -3.19 -1.09 9.15
N GLU A 131 -2.75 -0.62 7.97
CA GLU A 131 -3.55 0.28 7.14
C GLU A 131 -4.84 -0.41 6.68
N VAL A 132 -4.75 -1.67 6.23
CA VAL A 132 -5.94 -2.45 5.85
C VAL A 132 -6.89 -2.62 7.02
N LYS A 133 -6.38 -3.07 8.18
CA LYS A 133 -7.17 -3.26 9.41
C LYS A 133 -7.91 -1.98 9.79
N ASN A 134 -7.22 -0.84 9.76
CA ASN A 134 -7.77 0.46 10.11
C ASN A 134 -8.87 0.90 9.13
N VAL A 135 -8.67 0.68 7.83
CA VAL A 135 -9.69 0.99 6.82
C VAL A 135 -10.89 0.06 6.99
N ARG A 136 -10.66 -1.25 7.16
CA ARG A 136 -11.72 -2.26 7.37
C ARG A 136 -12.58 -1.93 8.59
N ALA A 137 -11.97 -1.57 9.72
CA ALA A 137 -12.70 -1.20 10.94
C ALA A 137 -13.61 0.02 10.76
N ARG A 138 -13.30 0.91 9.81
CA ARG A 138 -14.07 2.13 9.51
C ARG A 138 -14.96 1.98 8.27
N ASN A 139 -14.90 0.84 7.60
CA ASN A 139 -15.64 0.58 6.38
C ASN A 139 -17.08 0.20 6.73
N LYS A 140 -17.96 1.20 6.81
CA LYS A 140 -19.40 1.00 6.89
C LYS A 140 -19.90 0.78 5.46
N LYS A 141 -20.53 -0.37 5.21
CA LYS A 141 -21.18 -0.66 3.94
C LYS A 141 -22.49 0.11 3.86
#